data_AF-A0A6N9BY74-F1
#
_entry.id   AF-A0A6N9BY74-F1
#
_cell.length_a   1.000
_cell.length_b   1.000
_cell.length_c   1.000
_cell.angle_alpha   90.00
_cell.angle_beta   90.00
_cell.angle_gamma   90.00
#
_symmetry.space_group_name_H-M   'P 1'
#
loop_
_entity.id
_entity.type
_entity.pdbx_description
1 polymer ?
#
loop_
_entity_poly.entity_id
_entity_poly.type
_entity_poly.pdbx_seq_one_letter_code
_entity_poly.pdbx_strand_id
1 'polypeptide(L)'
;MQTKLTLRMDDALIAAAKAHAAGVGKSLSQMVAEYFEVITKARRGPVEMTPMVARLRGSWKGSNVDEQDYYAYLEEKYLGDREPSSE
;
A
#
# COMPACT_ATOMS: atom_id res chain seq x y z
N MET A 1 4.44 -27.91 5.60
CA MET A 1 3.56 -28.64 6.55
C MET A 1 2.12 -28.27 6.21
N GLN A 2 1.20 -29.24 6.13
CA GLN A 2 -0.22 -28.94 5.91
C GLN A 2 -0.95 -29.02 7.24
N THR A 3 -1.43 -27.86 7.73
CA THR A 3 -2.19 -27.75 8.98
C THR A 3 -3.64 -27.40 8.67
N LYS A 4 -4.57 -27.93 9.48
CA LYS A 4 -6.01 -27.70 9.30
C LYS A 4 -6.49 -26.64 10.29
N LEU A 5 -7.16 -25.61 9.77
CA LEU A 5 -7.89 -24.62 10.57
C LEU A 5 -9.38 -24.97 10.54
N THR A 6 -10.01 -25.07 11.71
CA THR A 6 -11.47 -25.30 11.84
C THR A 6 -12.09 -24.08 12.50
N LEU A 7 -13.09 -23.49 11.84
CA LEU A 7 -13.82 -22.31 12.32
C LEU A 7 -15.26 -22.69 12.64
N ARG A 8 -15.83 -22.12 13.71
CA ARG A 8 -17.26 -22.19 14.00
C ARG A 8 -17.94 -20.98 13.38
N MET A 9 -19.01 -21.22 12.62
CA MET A 9 -19.79 -20.20 11.92
C MET A 9 -21.17 -20.77 11.62
N ASP A 10 -22.12 -19.89 11.33
CA ASP A 10 -23.49 -20.28 11.02
C ASP A 10 -23.58 -21.05 9.69
N ASP A 11 -24.45 -22.05 9.63
CA ASP A 11 -24.62 -22.90 8.43
C ASP A 11 -25.04 -22.09 7.20
N ALA A 12 -25.88 -21.06 7.39
CA ALA A 12 -26.30 -20.16 6.32
C ALA A 12 -25.10 -19.40 5.72
N LEU A 13 -24.15 -19.00 6.57
CA LEU A 13 -22.94 -18.32 6.13
C LEU A 13 -22.00 -19.27 5.36
N ILE A 14 -21.88 -20.53 5.82
CA ILE A 14 -21.12 -21.56 5.11
C ILE A 14 -21.68 -21.78 3.70
N ALA A 15 -23.01 -21.89 3.59
CA ALA A 15 -23.69 -22.11 2.33
C ALA A 15 -23.46 -20.95 1.35
N ALA A 16 -23.65 -19.71 1.81
CA ALA A 16 -23.42 -18.50 1.00
C ALA A 16 -21.97 -18.40 0.53
N ALA A 17 -21.00 -18.66 1.41
CA ALA A 17 -19.58 -18.61 1.07
C ALA A 17 -19.18 -19.68 0.04
N LYS A 18 -19.71 -20.90 0.16
CA LYS A 18 -19.50 -21.98 -0.83
C LYS A 18 -20.10 -21.62 -2.20
N ALA A 19 -21.31 -21.07 -2.23
CA ALA A 19 -21.94 -20.64 -3.47
C ALA A 19 -21.14 -19.55 -4.18
N HIS A 20 -20.64 -18.57 -3.42
CA HIS A 20 -19.77 -17.53 -3.95
C HIS A 20 -18.45 -18.11 -4.49
N ALA A 21 -17.79 -19.00 -3.73
CA ALA A 21 -16.55 -19.62 -4.17
C ALA A 21 -16.72 -20.43 -5.47
N ALA A 22 -17.82 -21.20 -5.58
CA ALA A 22 -18.16 -21.92 -6.80
C ALA A 22 -18.40 -20.98 -7.99
N GLY A 23 -19.08 -19.85 -7.78
CA GLY A 23 -19.30 -18.83 -8.82
C GLY A 23 -18.01 -18.20 -9.36
N VAL A 24 -16.96 -18.14 -8.54
CA VAL A 24 -15.63 -17.62 -8.92
C VAL A 24 -14.68 -18.76 -9.35
N GLY A 25 -15.15 -20.01 -9.39
CA GLY A 25 -14.35 -21.17 -9.78
C GLY A 25 -13.27 -21.58 -8.78
N LYS A 26 -13.42 -21.21 -7.50
CA LYS A 26 -12.46 -21.49 -6.42
C LYS A 26 -13.08 -22.36 -5.33
N SER A 27 -12.24 -23.10 -4.62
CA SER A 27 -12.68 -23.75 -3.36
C SER A 27 -12.78 -22.71 -2.24
N LEU A 28 -13.67 -22.93 -1.27
CA LEU A 28 -13.76 -22.07 -0.09
C LEU A 28 -12.42 -21.99 0.67
N SER A 29 -11.70 -23.12 0.78
CA SER A 29 -10.38 -23.18 1.40
C SER A 29 -9.35 -22.29 0.69
N GLN A 30 -9.37 -22.29 -0.65
CA GLN A 30 -8.49 -21.43 -1.45
C GLN A 30 -8.83 -19.95 -1.27
N MET A 31 -10.11 -19.59 -1.30
CA MET A 31 -10.56 -18.22 -1.08
C MET A 31 -10.12 -17.68 0.28
N VAL A 32 -10.27 -18.48 1.34
CA VAL A 32 -9.83 -18.10 2.69
C VAL A 32 -8.31 -18.03 2.80
N ALA A 33 -7.58 -18.94 2.16
CA ALA A 33 -6.12 -18.90 2.13
C ALA A 33 -5.61 -17.61 1.45
N GLU A 34 -6.17 -17.24 0.30
CA GLU A 34 -5.84 -15.99 -0.39
C GLU A 34 -6.15 -14.77 0.47
N TYR A 35 -7.29 -14.76 1.15
CA TYR A 35 -7.62 -13.70 2.10
C TYR A 35 -6.59 -13.59 3.24
N PHE A 36 -6.21 -14.72 3.84
CA PHE A 36 -5.17 -14.74 4.87
C PHE A 36 -3.82 -14.26 4.36
N GLU A 37 -3.44 -14.60 3.12
CA GLU A 37 -2.23 -14.05 2.52
C GLU A 37 -2.25 -12.53 2.42
N VAL A 38 -3.37 -11.94 1.99
CA VAL A 38 -3.49 -10.49 1.84
C VAL A 38 -3.35 -9.79 3.19
N ILE A 39 -4.11 -10.22 4.20
CA ILE A 39 -4.11 -9.54 5.50
C ILE A 39 -2.82 -9.76 6.30
N THR A 40 -2.11 -10.87 6.05
CA THR A 40 -0.82 -11.15 6.70
C THR A 40 0.36 -10.55 5.93
N LYS A 41 0.28 -10.39 4.60
CA LYS A 41 1.29 -9.68 3.81
C LYS A 41 1.33 -8.19 4.14
N ALA A 42 0.17 -7.55 4.38
CA ALA A 42 0.11 -6.16 4.83
C ALA A 42 0.84 -5.90 6.17
N ARG A 43 1.07 -6.96 6.97
CA ARG A 43 1.81 -6.90 8.24
C ARG A 43 3.31 -7.23 8.13
N ARG A 44 3.84 -7.54 6.94
CA ARG A 44 5.27 -7.84 6.77
C ARG A 44 6.12 -6.56 6.77
N GLY A 45 6.40 -6.08 7.97
CA GLY A 45 7.51 -5.17 8.28
C GLY A 45 7.44 -3.78 7.64
N PRO A 46 8.33 -2.85 8.05
CA PRO A 46 8.55 -1.65 7.26
C PRO A 46 8.86 -2.09 5.82
N VAL A 47 8.30 -1.40 4.83
CA VAL A 47 8.72 -1.54 3.44
C VAL A 47 10.24 -1.56 3.43
N GLU A 48 10.85 -2.70 3.07
CA GLU A 48 12.29 -2.81 2.86
C GLU A 48 12.63 -1.78 1.80
N MET A 49 13.11 -0.61 2.24
CA MET A 49 13.47 0.44 1.32
C MET A 49 14.66 -0.06 0.54
N THR A 50 14.61 0.10 -0.78
CA THR A 50 15.78 -0.12 -1.58
C THR A 50 16.94 0.77 -1.06
N PRO A 51 18.20 0.34 -1.15
CA PRO A 51 19.34 1.11 -0.65
C PRO A 51 19.36 2.56 -1.17
N MET A 52 18.86 2.78 -2.38
CA MET A 52 18.72 4.12 -2.97
C MET A 52 17.71 4.99 -2.22
N VAL A 53 16.53 4.45 -1.91
CA VAL A 53 15.47 5.17 -1.19
C VAL A 53 15.89 5.43 0.26
N ALA A 54 16.62 4.50 0.89
CA ALA A 54 17.19 4.71 2.22
C ALA A 54 18.23 5.84 2.24
N ARG A 55 19.10 5.90 1.22
CA ARG A 55 20.08 6.99 1.06
C ARG A 55 19.41 8.34 0.81
N LEU A 56 18.41 8.39 -0.06
CA LEU A 56 17.62 9.60 -0.32
C LEU A 56 16.98 10.12 0.97
N ARG A 57 16.25 9.28 1.70
CA ARG A 57 15.67 9.67 3.00
C ARG A 57 16.75 10.14 3.99
N GLY A 58 17.89 9.45 4.04
CA GLY A 58 19.01 9.80 4.92
C GLY A 58 19.62 11.17 4.61
N SER A 59 19.65 11.58 3.34
CA SER A 59 20.24 12.86 2.93
C SER A 59 19.47 14.10 3.43
N TRP A 60 18.24 13.92 3.92
CA TRP A 60 17.39 14.99 4.44
C TRP A 60 17.24 14.91 5.97
N LYS A 61 17.94 13.97 6.63
CA LYS A 61 17.82 13.74 8.08
C LYS A 61 18.40 14.94 8.85
N GLY A 62 17.55 15.68 9.56
CA GLY A 62 17.93 16.88 10.32
C GLY A 62 17.71 18.19 9.57
N SER A 63 17.23 18.13 8.33
CA SER A 63 16.73 19.31 7.62
C SER A 63 15.29 19.59 8.10
N ASN A 64 15.02 20.84 8.49
CA ASN A 64 13.67 21.29 8.86
C ASN A 64 12.99 21.88 7.63
N VAL A 65 12.84 21.04 6.60
CA VAL A 65 12.21 21.39 5.33
C VAL A 65 10.79 20.86 5.37
N ASP A 66 9.83 21.73 5.11
CA ASP A 66 8.43 21.38 5.06
C ASP A 66 7.88 21.45 3.62
N GLU A 67 6.56 21.27 3.48
CA GLU A 67 5.90 21.25 2.18
C GLU A 67 5.92 22.64 1.51
N GLN A 68 5.98 23.72 2.30
CA GLN A 68 5.97 25.10 1.82
C GLN A 68 7.31 25.45 1.17
N ASP A 69 8.41 24.96 1.72
CA ASP A 69 9.74 25.07 1.11
C ASP A 69 9.78 24.39 -0.27
N TYR A 70 9.08 23.26 -0.42
CA TYR A 70 8.95 22.58 -1.71
C TYR A 70 8.16 23.39 -2.73
N TYR A 71 7.03 23.99 -2.33
CA TYR A 71 6.26 24.85 -3.21
C TYR A 71 7.02 26.12 -3.61
N ALA A 72 7.75 26.75 -2.68
CA ALA A 72 8.60 27.89 -2.98
C ALA A 72 9.70 27.54 -4.00
N TYR A 73 10.36 26.38 -3.83
CA TYR A 73 11.32 25.87 -4.80
C TYR A 73 10.70 25.65 -6.19
N LEU A 74 9.48 25.10 -6.26
CA LEU A 74 8.79 24.90 -7.53
C LEU A 74 8.43 26.22 -8.21
N GLU A 75 7.96 27.21 -7.44
CA GLU A 75 7.69 28.55 -7.95
C GLU A 75 8.97 29.20 -8.48
N GLU A 76 10.05 29.20 -7.72
CA GLU A 76 11.34 29.75 -8.18
C GLU A 76 11.81 29.05 -9.46
N LYS A 77 11.76 27.72 -9.49
CA LYS A 77 12.23 26.89 -10.61
C LYS A 77 11.43 27.07 -11.89
N TYR A 78 10.11 27.29 -11.80
CA TYR A 78 9.23 27.28 -12.97
C TYR A 78 8.60 28.65 -13.28
N LEU A 79 8.56 29.59 -12.34
CA LEU A 79 8.02 30.94 -12.49
C LEU A 79 9.10 32.04 -12.39
N GLY A 80 10.32 31.75 -11.92
CA GLY A 80 11.39 32.74 -11.73
C GLY A 80 11.94 33.38 -13.02
N ASP A 81 11.74 32.75 -14.18
CA ASP A 81 12.24 33.24 -15.49
C ASP A 81 11.18 33.97 -16.34
N ARG A 82 10.02 34.33 -15.79
CA ARG A 82 9.05 35.18 -16.51
C ARG A 82 9.40 36.65 -16.34
N GLU A 83 10.20 37.16 -17.29
CA GLU A 83 10.28 38.59 -17.60
C GLU A 83 8.87 39.20 -17.58
N PRO A 84 8.64 40.33 -16.88
CA PRO A 84 7.35 40.97 -16.86
C PRO A 84 7.04 41.46 -18.28
N SER A 85 6.07 40.80 -18.91
CA SER A 85 5.47 41.27 -20.15
C SER A 85 4.90 42.66 -19.89
N SER A 86 5.46 43.62 -20.59
CA SER A 86 5.15 45.03 -20.54
C SER A 86 3.72 45.26 -21.01
N GLU A 87 2.94 46.02 -20.24
CA GLU A 87 1.72 46.68 -20.71
C GLU A 87 1.78 48.15 -20.31
#